data_AF-A0A3A1TXV4-F1
#
_entry.id   AF-A0A3A1TXV4-F1
#
_cell.length_a   1.000
_cell.length_b   1.000
_cell.length_c   1.000
_cell.angle_alpha   90.00
_cell.angle_beta   90.00
_cell.angle_gamma   90.00
#
_symmetry.space_group_name_H-M   'P 1'
#
loop_
_entity.id
_entity.type
_entity.pdbx_description
1 polymer ?
#
loop_
_entity_poly.entity_id
_entity_poly.type
_entity_poly.pdbx_seq_one_letter_code
_entity_poly.pdbx_strand_id
1 'polypeptide(L)'
;MRRAASALVIATAAVLLAGCTSPGPSPAPSTATVTVTPTATPSGATPSASASAAPTSAPSPVSSQQGGGKGCSQNGVPIPSGAATATIADVDETDSDATEFYAEQPHEFGVHTKSGATVAFRDDLVGGGTHSGWTARLDLAVVAVLDDGRAADLYSFVNCRFVQPKGVDGKPYTFLLAGFGTAGTGVGCSSYVDGARKLVGLNAVKLANGRYRIDSTEVRVAANGLTATNGATTRGTTTYAADSPQVRAANTSTCGDVPKAGSRGE
;
A
#
# COMPACT_ATOMS: atom_id res chain seq x y z
N MET A 1 53.48 11.64 28.23
CA MET A 1 54.06 12.84 27.56
C MET A 1 55.07 12.39 26.52
N ARG A 2 54.72 12.41 25.23
CA ARG A 2 55.66 12.38 24.10
C ARG A 2 54.96 13.03 22.90
N ARG A 3 55.48 14.18 22.50
CA ARG A 3 55.03 15.00 21.36
C ARG A 3 55.58 14.39 20.08
N ALA A 4 54.78 14.33 19.03
CA ALA A 4 55.26 14.22 17.65
C ALA A 4 54.37 15.13 16.78
N ALA A 5 55.03 16.12 16.20
CA ALA A 5 54.48 17.13 15.32
C ALA A 5 54.64 16.72 13.84
N SER A 6 54.10 17.55 12.95
CA SER A 6 54.37 17.63 11.50
C SER A 6 53.49 16.72 10.63
N ALA A 7 52.93 17.13 9.48
CA ALA A 7 53.01 18.39 8.75
C ALA A 7 51.75 18.58 7.90
N LEU A 8 51.40 19.85 7.74
CA LEU A 8 50.35 20.42 6.90
C LEU A 8 50.80 20.42 5.43
N VAL A 9 49.97 19.92 4.51
CA VAL A 9 50.08 20.22 3.07
C VAL A 9 48.74 20.74 2.61
N ILE A 10 48.70 22.04 2.32
CA ILE A 10 47.59 22.75 1.67
C ILE A 10 47.85 22.65 0.16
N ALA A 11 46.91 22.05 -0.58
CA ALA A 11 46.86 22.17 -2.03
C ALA A 11 45.55 22.87 -2.42
N THR A 12 45.67 24.19 -2.58
CA THR A 12 44.69 25.09 -3.18
C THR A 12 44.60 24.83 -4.68
N ALA A 13 43.43 24.41 -5.17
CA ALA A 13 43.08 24.50 -6.59
C ALA A 13 41.82 25.36 -6.71
N ALA A 14 42.04 26.64 -7.03
CA ALA A 14 41.00 27.57 -7.46
C ALA A 14 40.80 27.39 -8.96
N VAL A 15 39.59 27.03 -9.39
CA VAL A 15 39.12 27.23 -10.76
C VAL A 15 37.87 28.07 -10.68
N LEU A 16 38.03 29.33 -11.07
CA LEU A 16 36.96 30.28 -11.37
C LEU A 16 36.71 30.20 -12.88
N LEU A 17 35.50 29.84 -13.30
CA LEU A 17 34.93 30.38 -14.54
C LEU A 17 33.45 30.68 -14.34
N ALA A 18 33.13 31.95 -14.52
CA ALA A 18 31.82 32.55 -14.53
C ALA A 18 31.07 32.26 -15.82
N GLY A 19 29.75 32.14 -15.74
CA GLY A 19 28.82 32.17 -16.87
C GLY A 19 27.47 32.70 -16.39
N CYS A 20 27.16 33.93 -16.74
CA CYS A 20 25.99 34.69 -16.30
C CYS A 20 24.72 34.38 -17.14
N THR A 21 23.60 34.37 -16.41
CA THR A 21 22.30 35.03 -16.69
C THR A 21 21.51 34.68 -17.97
N SER A 22 20.27 34.24 -17.78
CA SER A 22 19.08 35.05 -18.09
C SER A 22 17.81 34.46 -17.45
N PRO A 23 17.07 35.21 -16.61
CA PRO A 23 15.75 34.83 -16.13
C PRO A 23 14.67 35.21 -17.17
N GLY A 24 13.99 34.20 -17.71
CA GLY A 24 12.80 34.39 -18.54
C GLY A 24 11.53 34.53 -17.69
N PRO A 25 10.58 35.40 -18.06
CA PRO A 25 9.40 35.71 -17.25
C PRO A 25 8.35 34.59 -17.27
N SER A 26 7.80 34.30 -16.10
CA SER A 26 6.44 33.80 -15.88
C SER A 26 5.74 34.87 -15.03
N PRO A 27 4.43 35.18 -15.13
CA PRO A 27 3.33 34.28 -15.51
C PRO A 27 2.18 34.93 -16.34
N ALA A 28 1.23 34.10 -16.79
CA ALA A 28 -0.17 34.52 -16.89
C ALA A 28 -1.09 33.31 -16.63
N PRO A 29 -1.99 33.35 -15.64
CA PRO A 29 -3.08 32.38 -15.53
C PRO A 29 -4.18 32.72 -16.54
N SER A 30 -4.42 31.83 -17.49
CA SER A 30 -5.62 31.89 -18.33
C SER A 30 -6.83 31.45 -17.51
N THR A 31 -7.59 32.44 -17.02
CA THR A 31 -8.99 32.26 -16.60
C THR A 31 -9.81 31.86 -17.82
N ALA A 32 -10.18 30.58 -17.91
CA ALA A 32 -11.27 30.15 -18.77
C ALA A 32 -12.60 30.45 -18.07
N THR A 33 -13.21 31.58 -18.43
CA THR A 33 -14.60 31.88 -18.12
C THR A 33 -15.49 31.01 -19.02
N VAL A 34 -16.11 29.98 -18.46
CA VAL A 34 -17.17 29.24 -19.16
C VAL A 34 -18.48 29.99 -18.93
N THR A 35 -18.94 30.64 -20.00
CA THR A 35 -20.27 31.25 -20.10
C THR A 35 -21.34 30.17 -19.98
N VAL A 36 -22.21 30.31 -18.98
CA VAL A 36 -23.42 29.50 -18.81
C VAL A 36 -24.52 30.14 -19.65
N THR A 37 -25.01 29.43 -20.67
CA THR A 37 -26.20 29.84 -21.43
C THR A 37 -27.43 29.15 -20.84
N PRO A 38 -28.43 29.87 -20.30
CA PRO A 38 -29.69 29.28 -19.89
C PRO A 38 -30.64 29.23 -21.10
N THR A 39 -31.10 28.03 -21.49
CA THR A 39 -32.18 27.90 -22.47
C THR A 39 -33.24 26.90 -21.98
N ALA A 40 -34.34 27.51 -21.52
CA ALA A 40 -35.74 27.15 -21.66
C ALA A 40 -36.20 25.69 -21.53
N THR A 41 -37.02 25.51 -20.48
CA THR A 41 -38.15 24.58 -20.35
C THR A 41 -39.07 24.58 -21.58
N PRO A 42 -39.60 23.41 -21.96
CA PRO A 42 -41.02 23.31 -22.26
C PRO A 42 -41.72 22.26 -21.39
N SER A 43 -42.88 22.69 -20.91
CA SER A 43 -43.87 21.92 -20.19
C SER A 43 -44.83 21.25 -21.17
N GLY A 44 -45.28 20.03 -20.85
CA GLY A 44 -46.56 19.51 -21.33
C GLY A 44 -46.51 18.14 -22.02
N ALA A 45 -46.91 17.09 -21.30
CA ALA A 45 -48.16 16.33 -21.54
C ALA A 45 -48.10 14.90 -20.93
N THR A 46 -48.98 14.64 -19.98
CA THR A 46 -49.50 13.31 -19.54
C THR A 46 -50.69 12.93 -20.48
N PRO A 47 -51.20 11.67 -20.62
CA PRO A 47 -51.13 10.53 -19.68
C PRO A 47 -51.07 9.08 -20.24
N SER A 48 -50.84 8.14 -19.29
CA SER A 48 -51.32 6.75 -19.14
C SER A 48 -51.20 5.69 -20.25
N ALA A 49 -50.48 4.61 -19.94
CA ALA A 49 -50.99 3.23 -20.08
C ALA A 49 -50.31 2.26 -19.10
N SER A 50 -51.12 1.39 -18.51
CA SER A 50 -50.81 0.40 -17.49
C SER A 50 -50.25 -0.88 -18.11
N ALA A 51 -49.20 -1.48 -17.53
CA ALA A 51 -48.91 -2.90 -17.68
C ALA A 51 -48.17 -3.43 -16.44
N SER A 52 -48.90 -4.27 -15.73
CA SER A 52 -48.49 -5.06 -14.56
C SER A 52 -47.44 -6.11 -14.95
N ALA A 53 -46.28 -6.10 -14.28
CA ALA A 53 -45.41 -7.25 -14.19
C ALA A 53 -44.77 -7.31 -12.79
N ALA A 54 -45.04 -8.40 -12.07
CA ALA A 54 -44.31 -8.86 -10.89
C ALA A 54 -43.98 -10.35 -11.14
N PRO A 55 -43.03 -10.98 -10.42
CA PRO A 55 -41.98 -10.44 -9.57
C PRO A 55 -40.58 -10.95 -9.99
N THR A 56 -39.50 -10.29 -9.58
CA THR A 56 -38.22 -10.97 -9.40
C THR A 56 -37.58 -10.45 -8.14
N SER A 57 -37.49 -11.34 -7.15
CA SER A 57 -36.94 -11.10 -5.83
C SER A 57 -35.56 -10.46 -5.94
N ALA A 58 -35.45 -9.20 -5.51
CA ALA A 58 -34.17 -8.58 -5.25
C ALA A 58 -33.45 -9.40 -4.16
N PRO A 59 -32.15 -9.69 -4.29
CA PRO A 59 -31.40 -10.31 -3.22
C PRO A 59 -31.45 -9.40 -1.98
N SER A 60 -31.87 -9.98 -0.86
CA SER A 60 -31.89 -9.33 0.45
C SER A 60 -30.51 -8.76 0.78
N PRO A 61 -30.42 -7.58 1.41
CA PRO A 61 -29.15 -7.11 1.95
C PRO A 61 -28.63 -8.13 2.97
N VAL A 62 -27.42 -8.62 2.76
CA VAL A 62 -26.69 -9.42 3.74
C VAL A 62 -26.62 -8.62 5.04
N SER A 63 -27.18 -9.22 6.10
CA SER A 63 -27.14 -8.65 7.45
C SER A 63 -25.69 -8.34 7.82
N SER A 64 -25.46 -7.07 8.12
CA SER A 64 -24.26 -6.60 8.81
C SER A 64 -24.21 -7.23 10.20
N GLN A 65 -23.48 -8.33 10.35
CA GLN A 65 -23.08 -8.80 11.67
C GLN A 65 -21.96 -7.88 12.18
N GLN A 66 -22.38 -6.83 12.90
CA GLN A 66 -21.57 -6.27 13.99
C GLN A 66 -21.50 -7.34 15.08
N GLY A 67 -20.34 -7.95 15.26
CA GLY A 67 -20.04 -8.83 16.39
C GLY A 67 -18.80 -8.32 17.11
N GLY A 68 -18.97 -7.71 18.28
CA GLY A 68 -17.87 -7.37 19.20
C GLY A 68 -17.32 -8.59 19.95
N GLY A 69 -17.32 -9.75 19.29
CA GLY A 69 -16.73 -11.00 19.81
C GLY A 69 -15.45 -11.33 19.03
N LYS A 70 -14.55 -12.08 19.65
CA LYS A 70 -13.38 -12.65 18.96
C LYS A 70 -13.84 -13.56 17.82
N GLY A 71 -13.16 -13.49 16.69
CA GLY A 71 -13.40 -14.31 15.52
C GLY A 71 -14.42 -13.74 14.53
N CYS A 72 -14.21 -14.06 13.26
CA CYS A 72 -15.15 -13.73 12.20
C CYS A 72 -16.23 -14.80 12.06
N SER A 73 -17.50 -14.40 11.93
CA SER A 73 -18.60 -15.35 11.71
C SER A 73 -18.36 -16.18 10.45
N GLN A 74 -18.48 -17.51 10.57
CA GLN A 74 -18.43 -18.40 9.42
C GLN A 74 -19.45 -17.98 8.37
N ASN A 75 -19.02 -17.89 7.11
CA ASN A 75 -19.86 -17.45 6.00
C ASN A 75 -20.06 -18.52 4.91
N GLY A 76 -19.48 -19.71 5.08
CA GLY A 76 -19.62 -20.83 4.14
C GLY A 76 -18.92 -20.63 2.80
N VAL A 77 -18.16 -19.55 2.63
CA VAL A 77 -17.39 -19.26 1.42
C VAL A 77 -16.07 -20.03 1.51
N PRO A 78 -15.76 -20.96 0.61
CA PRO A 78 -14.46 -21.63 0.58
C PRO A 78 -13.38 -20.73 -0.02
N ILE A 79 -12.10 -21.05 0.21
CA ILE A 79 -11.00 -20.50 -0.60
C ILE A 79 -11.20 -20.94 -2.06
N PRO A 80 -11.05 -20.06 -3.06
CA PRO A 80 -11.17 -20.43 -4.47
C PRO A 80 -10.24 -21.58 -4.86
N SER A 81 -10.74 -22.50 -5.68
CA SER A 81 -9.95 -23.64 -6.16
C SER A 81 -8.75 -23.18 -6.97
N GLY A 82 -7.58 -23.75 -6.69
CA GLY A 82 -6.34 -23.43 -7.41
C GLY A 82 -5.63 -22.17 -6.92
N ALA A 83 -6.18 -21.45 -5.94
CA ALA A 83 -5.52 -20.32 -5.30
C ALA A 83 -4.16 -20.72 -4.72
N ALA A 84 -3.17 -19.84 -4.85
CA ALA A 84 -1.95 -19.93 -4.07
C ALA A 84 -2.32 -19.61 -2.62
N THR A 85 -1.76 -20.34 -1.65
CA THR A 85 -2.09 -20.17 -0.23
C THR A 85 -0.84 -20.15 0.62
N ALA A 86 -0.92 -19.46 1.76
CA ALA A 86 0.09 -19.51 2.80
C ALA A 86 -0.54 -19.41 4.19
N THR A 87 0.07 -20.04 5.18
CA THR A 87 -0.33 -19.91 6.59
C THR A 87 0.21 -18.61 7.16
N ILE A 88 -0.65 -17.82 7.78
CA ILE A 88 -0.32 -16.55 8.42
C ILE A 88 -0.78 -16.55 9.88
N ALA A 89 -0.24 -15.62 10.66
CA ALA A 89 -0.70 -15.41 12.03
C ALA A 89 -2.19 -14.99 12.08
N ASP A 90 -2.79 -15.14 13.25
CA ASP A 90 -4.17 -14.76 13.53
C ASP A 90 -4.51 -13.33 13.09
N VAL A 91 -5.63 -13.19 12.35
CA VAL A 91 -6.17 -11.92 11.84
C VAL A 91 -7.49 -11.51 12.50
N ASP A 92 -8.14 -12.40 13.25
CA ASP A 92 -9.49 -12.21 13.80
C ASP A 92 -9.58 -12.39 15.32
N GLU A 93 -8.44 -12.37 16.01
CA GLU A 93 -8.32 -12.39 17.46
C GLU A 93 -8.76 -13.72 18.08
N THR A 94 -8.68 -14.82 17.34
CA THR A 94 -8.94 -16.18 17.83
C THR A 94 -7.70 -16.91 18.34
N ASP A 95 -6.54 -16.25 18.33
CA ASP A 95 -5.23 -16.83 18.68
C ASP A 95 -4.91 -18.10 17.87
N SER A 96 -5.45 -18.17 16.65
CA SER A 96 -5.28 -19.29 15.72
C SER A 96 -4.87 -18.80 14.35
N ASP A 97 -3.91 -19.50 13.75
CA ASP A 97 -3.40 -19.17 12.42
C ASP A 97 -4.52 -19.17 11.36
N ALA A 98 -4.44 -18.20 10.46
CA ALA A 98 -5.30 -18.06 9.30
C ALA A 98 -4.58 -18.53 8.03
N THR A 99 -5.31 -18.62 6.92
CA THR A 99 -4.75 -18.89 5.60
C THR A 99 -4.96 -17.68 4.72
N GLU A 100 -3.89 -17.04 4.23
CA GLU A 100 -4.01 -16.08 3.14
C GLU A 100 -4.02 -16.79 1.80
N PHE A 101 -4.62 -16.17 0.80
CA PHE A 101 -4.66 -16.70 -0.55
C PHE A 101 -4.65 -15.61 -1.61
N TYR A 102 -4.17 -16.00 -2.79
CA TYR A 102 -4.34 -15.26 -4.03
C TYR A 102 -4.93 -16.19 -5.08
N ALA A 103 -6.04 -15.79 -5.69
CA ALA A 103 -6.74 -16.54 -6.71
C ALA A 103 -6.71 -15.78 -8.04
N GLU A 104 -6.16 -16.39 -9.09
CA GLU A 104 -6.17 -15.84 -10.46
C GLU A 104 -7.58 -15.74 -11.03
N GLN A 105 -8.48 -16.60 -10.56
CA GLN A 105 -9.86 -16.63 -10.99
C GLN A 105 -10.74 -16.65 -9.74
N PRO A 106 -11.28 -15.51 -9.30
CA PRO A 106 -11.53 -14.31 -10.12
C PRO A 106 -10.61 -13.08 -9.89
N HIS A 107 -9.29 -13.21 -9.79
CA HIS A 107 -8.33 -12.14 -9.44
C HIS A 107 -8.69 -11.48 -8.10
N GLU A 108 -8.38 -12.18 -7.01
CA GLU A 108 -8.62 -11.71 -5.66
C GLU A 108 -7.54 -12.16 -4.68
N PHE A 109 -7.27 -11.27 -3.72
CA PHE A 109 -6.46 -11.56 -2.55
C PHE A 109 -7.37 -11.60 -1.32
N GLY A 110 -7.11 -12.54 -0.42
CA GLY A 110 -7.96 -12.69 0.75
C GLY A 110 -7.37 -13.53 1.87
N VAL A 111 -8.16 -13.67 2.93
CA VAL A 111 -7.88 -14.51 4.09
C VAL A 111 -9.06 -15.42 4.38
N HIS A 112 -8.76 -16.65 4.77
CA HIS A 112 -9.66 -17.59 5.40
C HIS A 112 -9.28 -17.72 6.86
N THR A 113 -10.15 -17.25 7.75
CA THR A 113 -9.92 -17.29 9.18
C THR A 113 -10.16 -18.69 9.74
N LYS A 114 -9.54 -19.02 10.88
CA LYS A 114 -9.78 -20.30 11.55
C LYS A 114 -11.23 -20.46 12.00
N SER A 115 -11.90 -19.34 12.34
CA SER A 115 -13.32 -19.30 12.69
C SER A 115 -14.25 -19.60 11.51
N GLY A 116 -13.72 -19.72 10.27
CA GLY A 116 -14.42 -20.18 9.09
C GLY A 116 -14.95 -19.08 8.17
N ALA A 117 -14.50 -17.83 8.35
CA ALA A 117 -14.85 -16.75 7.44
C ALA A 117 -13.82 -16.63 6.31
N THR A 118 -14.27 -16.57 5.06
CA THR A 118 -13.43 -16.13 3.93
C THR A 118 -13.77 -14.70 3.59
N VAL A 119 -12.77 -13.83 3.58
CA VAL A 119 -12.88 -12.41 3.26
C VAL A 119 -11.84 -12.08 2.20
N ALA A 120 -12.24 -11.43 1.12
CA ALA A 120 -11.35 -11.11 0.01
C ALA A 120 -11.70 -9.75 -0.59
N PHE A 121 -10.75 -9.19 -1.35
CA PHE A 121 -10.93 -8.02 -2.19
C PHE A 121 -10.38 -8.30 -3.59
N ARG A 122 -10.87 -7.54 -4.57
CA ARG A 122 -10.44 -7.66 -5.97
C ARG A 122 -9.03 -7.13 -6.12
N ASP A 123 -8.25 -7.81 -6.95
CA ASP A 123 -7.01 -7.24 -7.45
C ASP A 123 -7.32 -6.27 -8.59
N ASP A 124 -7.23 -4.98 -8.30
CA ASP A 124 -7.42 -3.89 -9.27
C ASP A 124 -6.08 -3.30 -9.74
N LEU A 125 -4.94 -3.91 -9.37
CA LEU A 125 -3.63 -3.48 -9.84
C LEU A 125 -3.50 -3.75 -11.35
N VAL A 126 -2.78 -2.86 -12.04
CA VAL A 126 -2.69 -2.84 -13.51
C VAL A 126 -1.29 -3.15 -14.03
N GLY A 127 -0.32 -3.39 -13.15
CA GLY A 127 1.03 -3.79 -13.53
C GLY A 127 1.04 -5.18 -14.14
N GLY A 128 1.93 -5.42 -15.10
CA GLY A 128 2.11 -6.74 -15.71
C GLY A 128 3.12 -7.63 -14.97
N GLY A 129 3.47 -7.30 -13.73
CA GLY A 129 4.37 -8.12 -12.92
C GLY A 129 3.65 -9.26 -12.21
N THR A 130 4.35 -9.99 -11.36
CA THR A 130 3.72 -10.97 -10.46
C THR A 130 2.85 -10.24 -9.45
N HIS A 131 1.58 -10.62 -9.37
CA HIS A 131 0.65 -10.13 -8.36
C HIS A 131 0.82 -10.96 -7.11
N SER A 132 1.28 -10.38 -6.02
CA SER A 132 1.50 -11.10 -4.76
C SER A 132 1.19 -10.22 -3.58
N GLY A 133 0.75 -10.83 -2.48
CA GLY A 133 0.47 -10.11 -1.27
C GLY A 133 0.90 -10.87 -0.03
N TRP A 134 0.90 -10.14 1.08
CA TRP A 134 1.14 -10.65 2.42
C TRP A 134 0.21 -9.97 3.40
N THR A 135 -0.18 -10.72 4.43
CA THR A 135 -0.99 -10.21 5.54
C THR A 135 -0.21 -10.31 6.85
N ALA A 136 -0.15 -9.21 7.59
CA ALA A 136 0.60 -9.16 8.84
C ALA A 136 -0.19 -8.46 9.95
N ARG A 137 -0.09 -9.01 11.17
CA ARG A 137 -0.46 -8.29 12.38
C ARG A 137 0.66 -7.31 12.75
N LEU A 138 0.27 -6.05 12.87
CA LEU A 138 1.08 -4.95 13.37
C LEU A 138 0.67 -4.63 14.81
N ASP A 139 1.30 -3.62 15.40
CA ASP A 139 0.97 -3.12 16.74
C ASP A 139 -0.53 -2.83 16.95
N LEU A 140 -1.11 -1.99 16.09
CA LEU A 140 -2.48 -1.47 16.24
C LEU A 140 -3.45 -1.90 15.14
N ALA A 141 -3.00 -2.76 14.22
CA ALA A 141 -3.79 -3.13 13.05
C ALA A 141 -3.35 -4.47 12.47
N VAL A 142 -4.27 -5.16 11.80
CA VAL A 142 -3.91 -6.19 10.81
C VAL A 142 -3.98 -5.54 9.43
N VAL A 143 -2.93 -5.72 8.63
CA VAL A 143 -2.85 -5.15 7.28
C VAL A 143 -2.58 -6.24 6.26
N ALA A 144 -3.09 -6.04 5.05
CA ALA A 144 -2.66 -6.75 3.86
C ALA A 144 -2.03 -5.76 2.89
N VAL A 145 -0.97 -6.18 2.22
CA VAL A 145 -0.35 -5.43 1.12
C VAL A 145 -0.37 -6.34 -0.10
N LEU A 146 -0.98 -5.87 -1.18
CA LEU A 146 -1.02 -6.54 -2.48
C LEU A 146 -0.15 -5.73 -3.45
N ASP A 147 0.77 -6.37 -4.15
CA ASP A 147 1.71 -5.73 -5.07
C ASP A 147 1.78 -6.43 -6.43
N ASP A 148 1.99 -5.67 -7.50
CA ASP A 148 2.11 -6.13 -8.89
C ASP A 148 3.56 -5.98 -9.43
N GLY A 149 4.52 -5.79 -8.51
CA GLY A 149 5.91 -5.46 -8.81
C GLY A 149 6.18 -4.00 -9.19
N ARG A 150 5.14 -3.18 -9.43
CA ARG A 150 5.26 -1.74 -9.74
C ARG A 150 4.63 -0.85 -8.67
N ALA A 151 3.47 -1.23 -8.17
CA ALA A 151 2.74 -0.56 -7.12
C ALA A 151 2.33 -1.59 -6.05
N ALA A 152 1.96 -1.09 -4.88
CA ALA A 152 1.31 -1.90 -3.86
C ALA A 152 0.16 -1.15 -3.21
N ASP A 153 -0.97 -1.84 -3.07
CA ASP A 153 -2.15 -1.34 -2.38
C ASP A 153 -2.16 -1.80 -0.93
N LEU A 154 -2.48 -0.87 -0.02
CA LEU A 154 -2.64 -1.15 1.40
C LEU A 154 -4.11 -1.42 1.74
N TYR A 155 -4.35 -2.50 2.47
CA TYR A 155 -5.64 -2.83 3.06
C TYR A 155 -5.49 -3.03 4.57
N SER A 156 -6.49 -2.62 5.33
CA SER A 156 -6.63 -2.98 6.75
C SER A 156 -7.72 -4.04 6.90
N PHE A 157 -7.45 -5.07 7.68
CA PHE A 157 -8.44 -6.04 8.09
C PHE A 157 -9.03 -5.61 9.43
N VAL A 158 -10.30 -5.20 9.41
CA VAL A 158 -10.98 -4.64 10.58
C VAL A 158 -12.45 -5.02 10.53
N ASN A 159 -13.02 -5.47 11.64
CA ASN A 159 -14.42 -5.94 11.69
C ASN A 159 -14.73 -6.97 10.58
N CYS A 160 -13.84 -7.95 10.38
CA CYS A 160 -14.01 -9.04 9.42
C CYS A 160 -14.22 -8.60 7.97
N ARG A 161 -13.61 -7.48 7.59
CA ARG A 161 -13.58 -6.96 6.22
C ARG A 161 -12.25 -6.32 5.91
N PHE A 162 -11.87 -6.37 4.65
CA PHE A 162 -10.82 -5.50 4.14
C PHE A 162 -11.38 -4.12 3.83
N VAL A 163 -10.67 -3.09 4.28
CA VAL A 163 -10.92 -1.69 3.92
C VAL A 163 -9.63 -1.08 3.41
N GLN A 164 -9.71 -0.30 2.35
CA GLN A 164 -8.55 0.42 1.82
C GLN A 164 -8.39 1.72 2.61
N PRO A 165 -7.35 1.89 3.44
CA PRO A 165 -7.16 3.12 4.19
C PRO A 165 -6.92 4.28 3.22
N LYS A 166 -7.42 5.47 3.55
CA LYS A 166 -7.16 6.69 2.78
C LYS A 166 -5.97 7.46 3.33
N GLY A 167 -5.17 8.03 2.43
CA GLY A 167 -4.12 8.99 2.76
C GLY A 167 -4.68 10.35 3.16
N VAL A 168 -3.78 11.26 3.52
CA VAL A 168 -4.10 12.67 3.86
C VAL A 168 -4.70 13.44 2.69
N ASP A 169 -4.52 12.95 1.46
CA ASP A 169 -5.08 13.48 0.22
C ASP A 169 -6.49 12.92 -0.09
N GLY A 170 -7.03 12.06 0.77
CA GLY A 170 -8.33 11.42 0.62
C GLY A 170 -8.38 10.28 -0.40
N LYS A 171 -7.26 9.93 -1.03
CA LYS A 171 -7.16 8.81 -1.96
C LYS A 171 -6.78 7.51 -1.24
N PRO A 172 -7.04 6.33 -1.82
CA PRO A 172 -6.48 5.09 -1.31
C PRO A 172 -4.97 5.19 -1.08
N TYR A 173 -4.52 4.66 0.05
CA TYR A 173 -3.11 4.67 0.39
C TYR A 173 -2.38 3.59 -0.39
N THR A 174 -1.46 4.00 -1.25
CA THR A 174 -0.68 3.10 -2.12
C THR A 174 0.80 3.40 -2.00
N PHE A 175 1.63 2.42 -2.39
CA PHE A 175 3.07 2.52 -2.49
C PHE A 175 3.49 2.44 -3.95
N LEU A 176 4.46 3.25 -4.34
CA LEU A 176 5.12 3.09 -5.63
C LEU A 176 6.43 2.35 -5.39
N LEU A 177 6.56 1.18 -6.00
CA LEU A 177 7.72 0.30 -5.83
C LEU A 177 8.80 0.64 -6.86
N ALA A 178 9.99 0.06 -6.70
CA ALA A 178 11.10 0.09 -7.66
C ALA A 178 11.46 1.48 -8.22
N GLY A 179 11.21 2.56 -7.47
CA GLY A 179 11.53 3.92 -7.88
C GLY A 179 10.59 4.53 -8.91
N PHE A 180 9.39 3.95 -9.12
CA PHE A 180 8.36 4.53 -9.98
C PHE A 180 7.67 5.77 -9.37
N GLY A 181 7.98 6.13 -8.12
CA GLY A 181 7.43 7.28 -7.40
C GLY A 181 8.47 8.24 -6.82
N THR A 182 7.98 9.32 -6.23
CA THR A 182 8.79 10.29 -5.46
C THR A 182 8.93 9.90 -3.98
N ALA A 183 8.19 8.89 -3.52
CA ALA A 183 8.16 8.43 -2.15
C ALA A 183 8.34 6.90 -2.10
N GLY A 184 9.45 6.46 -1.51
CA GLY A 184 9.76 5.04 -1.33
C GLY A 184 10.13 4.32 -2.64
N THR A 185 10.88 3.24 -2.48
CA THR A 185 11.15 2.23 -3.51
C THR A 185 10.51 0.89 -3.14
N GLY A 186 9.99 0.74 -1.92
CA GLY A 186 9.43 -0.51 -1.42
C GLY A 186 8.53 -0.29 -0.22
N VAL A 187 7.92 -1.38 0.25
CA VAL A 187 7.10 -1.43 1.45
C VAL A 187 7.46 -2.66 2.25
N GLY A 188 7.49 -2.52 3.57
CA GLY A 188 7.72 -3.68 4.39
C GLY A 188 7.45 -3.47 5.85
N CYS A 189 7.96 -4.38 6.65
CA CYS A 189 7.83 -4.36 8.08
C CYS A 189 9.16 -4.12 8.75
N SER A 190 9.16 -3.29 9.78
CA SER A 190 10.28 -3.20 10.72
C SER A 190 10.47 -4.53 11.47
N SER A 191 11.69 -4.77 11.93
CA SER A 191 11.94 -5.74 12.99
C SER A 191 11.09 -5.40 14.21
N TYR A 192 10.70 -6.40 15.01
CA TYR A 192 9.98 -6.17 16.26
C TYR A 192 10.74 -5.18 17.14
N VAL A 193 10.16 -4.01 17.38
CA VAL A 193 10.64 -3.02 18.36
C VAL A 193 9.56 -2.95 19.44
N ASP A 194 9.95 -3.12 20.70
CA ASP A 194 9.02 -3.12 21.84
C ASP A 194 7.88 -4.16 21.72
N GLY A 195 8.18 -5.31 21.11
CA GLY A 195 7.22 -6.41 20.95
C GLY A 195 6.25 -6.26 19.77
N ALA A 196 6.33 -5.16 19.02
CA ALA A 196 5.42 -4.90 17.91
C ALA A 196 6.14 -4.65 16.58
N ARG A 197 5.50 -5.11 15.50
CA ARG A 197 5.93 -4.90 14.11
C ARG A 197 5.24 -3.66 13.55
N LYS A 198 5.98 -2.79 12.88
CA LYS A 198 5.43 -1.58 12.22
C LYS A 198 5.54 -1.67 10.72
N LEU A 199 4.51 -1.20 10.01
CA LEU A 199 4.54 -0.98 8.57
C LEU A 199 5.44 0.22 8.24
N VAL A 200 6.29 0.08 7.24
CA VAL A 200 7.22 1.11 6.78
C VAL A 200 7.25 1.17 5.26
N GLY A 201 7.23 2.38 4.71
CA GLY A 201 7.75 2.62 3.37
C GLY A 201 9.27 2.59 3.41
N LEU A 202 9.90 1.89 2.48
CA LEU A 202 11.36 1.77 2.36
C LEU A 202 11.84 2.58 1.16
N ASN A 203 12.97 3.27 1.29
CA ASN A 203 13.56 4.06 0.22
C ASN A 203 15.06 3.76 0.08
N ALA A 204 15.45 3.10 -1.00
CA ALA A 204 16.83 2.80 -1.34
C ALA A 204 17.48 4.00 -2.04
N VAL A 205 18.18 4.85 -1.28
CA VAL A 205 18.84 6.06 -1.77
C VAL A 205 20.24 5.74 -2.27
N LYS A 206 20.48 5.90 -3.58
CA LYS A 206 21.81 5.79 -4.17
C LYS A 206 22.68 6.99 -3.77
N LEU A 207 23.85 6.72 -3.21
CA LEU A 207 24.85 7.72 -2.82
C LEU A 207 25.87 7.95 -3.94
N ALA A 208 26.63 9.05 -3.84
CA ALA A 208 27.64 9.42 -4.83
C ALA A 208 28.73 8.35 -5.05
N ASN A 209 29.01 7.54 -4.03
CA ASN A 209 29.96 6.42 -4.11
C ASN A 209 29.36 5.13 -4.71
N GLY A 210 28.15 5.19 -5.26
CA GLY A 210 27.44 4.06 -5.86
C GLY A 210 26.82 3.08 -4.87
N ARG A 211 27.04 3.26 -3.56
CA ARG A 211 26.39 2.47 -2.50
C ARG A 211 24.99 3.01 -2.21
N TYR A 212 24.19 2.21 -1.53
CA TYR A 212 22.81 2.55 -1.18
C TYR A 212 22.66 2.71 0.33
N ARG A 213 21.92 3.73 0.74
CA ARG A 213 21.40 3.88 2.10
C ARG A 213 19.92 3.58 2.07
N ILE A 214 19.38 2.91 3.09
CA ILE A 214 17.96 2.61 3.17
C ILE A 214 17.36 3.54 4.22
N ASP A 215 16.49 4.44 3.76
CA ASP A 215 15.67 5.27 4.63
C ASP A 215 14.30 4.60 4.79
N SER A 216 13.68 4.71 5.96
CA SER A 216 12.35 4.15 6.24
C SER A 216 11.41 5.21 6.75
N THR A 217 10.16 5.19 6.31
CA THR A 217 9.09 6.05 6.83
C THR A 217 8.02 5.17 7.44
N GLU A 218 7.73 5.37 8.72
CA GLU A 218 6.63 4.67 9.39
C GLU A 218 5.30 4.96 8.69
N VAL A 219 4.48 3.94 8.47
CA VAL A 219 3.11 4.08 8.00
C VAL A 219 2.17 3.69 9.13
N ARG A 220 1.43 4.68 9.62
CA ARG A 220 0.49 4.50 10.73
C ARG A 220 -0.90 4.33 10.17
N VAL A 221 -1.46 3.13 10.32
CA VAL A 221 -2.86 2.84 10.04
C VAL A 221 -3.64 3.12 11.32
N ALA A 222 -4.73 3.88 11.21
CA ALA A 222 -5.60 4.15 12.34
C ALA A 222 -6.29 2.86 12.82
N ALA A 223 -6.66 2.78 14.10
CA ALA A 223 -7.29 1.59 14.68
C ALA A 223 -8.62 1.19 13.99
N ASN A 224 -9.31 2.15 13.36
CA ASN A 224 -10.52 1.87 12.58
C ASN A 224 -10.25 1.35 11.15
N GLY A 225 -8.97 1.28 10.75
CA GLY A 225 -8.51 0.86 9.43
C GLY A 225 -8.76 1.84 8.28
N LEU A 226 -9.43 2.97 8.53
CA LEU A 226 -9.94 3.84 7.44
C LEU A 226 -8.94 4.87 6.94
N THR A 227 -7.89 5.16 7.71
CA THR A 227 -6.90 6.18 7.37
C THR A 227 -5.49 5.67 7.60
N ALA A 228 -4.58 6.04 6.70
CA ALA A 228 -3.15 5.80 6.85
C ALA A 228 -2.38 7.11 6.69
N THR A 229 -1.35 7.30 7.51
CA THR A 229 -0.51 8.50 7.49
C THR A 229 0.96 8.15 7.58
N ASN A 230 1.81 8.98 6.98
CA ASN A 230 3.25 8.90 7.16
C ASN A 230 3.62 9.43 8.56
N GLY A 231 4.33 8.60 9.31
CA GLY A 231 4.93 8.92 10.60
C GLY A 231 6.38 9.39 10.45
N ALA A 232 7.21 9.01 11.43
CA ALA A 232 8.61 9.41 11.45
C ALA A 232 9.41 8.75 10.32
N THR A 233 10.32 9.51 9.72
CA THR A 233 11.32 8.98 8.79
C THR A 233 12.64 8.74 9.52
N THR A 234 13.15 7.52 9.43
CA THR A 234 14.47 7.13 9.93
C THR A 234 15.44 7.04 8.77
N ARG A 235 16.57 7.74 8.88
CA ARG A 235 17.67 7.64 7.92
C ARG A 235 18.58 6.49 8.32
N GLY A 236 18.83 5.55 7.42
CA GLY A 236 19.79 4.46 7.68
C GLY A 236 21.21 5.00 7.84
N THR A 237 21.98 4.42 8.75
CA THR A 237 23.40 4.78 8.93
C THR A 237 24.33 3.83 8.17
N THR A 238 23.87 2.61 7.92
CA THR A 238 24.59 1.60 7.13
C THR A 238 24.38 1.83 5.64
N THR A 239 25.43 1.55 4.86
CA THR A 239 25.37 1.56 3.38
C THR A 239 25.61 0.18 2.82
N TYR A 240 24.93 -0.14 1.73
CA TYR A 240 24.90 -1.47 1.12
C TYR A 240 25.34 -1.42 -0.34
N ALA A 241 25.78 -2.56 -0.87
CA ALA A 241 25.99 -2.72 -2.31
C ALA A 241 24.64 -2.77 -3.05
N ALA A 242 24.64 -2.40 -4.33
CA ALA A 242 23.42 -2.31 -5.15
C ALA A 242 22.64 -3.64 -5.25
N ASP A 243 23.36 -4.76 -5.29
CA ASP A 243 22.85 -6.12 -5.39
C ASP A 243 22.66 -6.80 -4.03
N SER A 244 22.80 -6.06 -2.93
CA SER A 244 22.60 -6.63 -1.60
C SER A 244 21.13 -7.06 -1.38
N PRO A 245 20.89 -8.10 -0.56
CA PRO A 245 19.53 -8.50 -0.18
C PRO A 245 18.71 -7.35 0.42
N GLN A 246 19.34 -6.46 1.19
CA GLN A 246 18.68 -5.32 1.83
C GLN A 246 18.20 -4.29 0.80
N VAL A 247 19.02 -4.00 -0.22
CA VAL A 247 18.61 -3.09 -1.30
C VAL A 247 17.50 -3.73 -2.13
N ARG A 248 17.58 -5.03 -2.44
CA ARG A 248 16.48 -5.72 -3.13
C ARG A 248 15.17 -5.67 -2.33
N ALA A 249 15.21 -6.00 -1.04
CA ALA A 249 14.04 -5.92 -0.16
C ALA A 249 13.48 -4.50 -0.06
N ALA A 250 14.34 -3.47 0.00
CA ALA A 250 13.91 -2.07 0.01
C ALA A 250 13.33 -1.60 -1.33
N ASN A 251 13.48 -2.37 -2.42
CA ASN A 251 12.88 -2.10 -3.73
C ASN A 251 11.63 -2.93 -4.03
N THR A 252 11.20 -3.78 -3.09
CA THR A 252 10.05 -4.66 -3.25
C THR A 252 9.07 -4.50 -2.09
N SER A 253 7.98 -5.27 -2.13
CA SER A 253 7.03 -5.44 -1.05
C SER A 253 7.42 -6.68 -0.24
N THR A 254 7.75 -6.55 1.06
CA THR A 254 8.10 -7.69 1.93
C THR A 254 7.97 -7.36 3.41
N CYS A 255 7.37 -8.26 4.19
CA CYS A 255 7.23 -8.11 5.65
C CYS A 255 8.17 -9.06 6.42
N GLY A 256 9.43 -9.17 6.00
CA GLY A 256 10.42 -10.02 6.66
C GLY A 256 10.13 -11.51 6.42
N ASP A 257 9.75 -12.21 7.48
CA ASP A 257 9.44 -13.65 7.49
C ASP A 257 7.96 -13.97 7.21
N VAL A 258 7.10 -12.96 7.05
CA VAL A 258 5.70 -13.21 6.67
C VAL A 258 5.67 -13.85 5.29
N PRO A 259 4.99 -15.00 5.13
CA PRO A 259 4.77 -15.61 3.83
C PRO A 259 4.07 -14.67 2.84
N LYS A 260 4.05 -15.08 1.58
CA LYS A 260 3.27 -14.43 0.53
C LYS A 260 2.40 -15.46 -0.16
N ALA A 261 1.21 -15.04 -0.57
CA ALA A 261 0.44 -15.70 -1.62
C ALA A 261 0.48 -14.82 -2.87
N GLY A 262 0.53 -15.43 -4.05
CA GLY A 262 0.57 -14.65 -5.28
C GLY A 262 0.33 -15.49 -6.52
N SER A 263 0.31 -14.80 -7.66
CA SER A 263 0.22 -15.41 -8.96
C SER A 263 1.33 -16.43 -9.14
N ARG A 264 1.00 -17.52 -9.82
CA ARG A 264 2.04 -18.46 -10.25
C ARG A 264 2.81 -17.71 -11.33
N GLY A 265 4.09 -17.42 -11.08
CA GLY A 265 4.95 -16.80 -12.09
C GLY A 265 4.88 -17.63 -13.37
N GLU A 266 4.64 -16.96 -14.50
CA GLU A 266 4.79 -17.53 -15.84
C GLU A 266 6.26 -17.76 -16.17
#